data_AF-A0AAD5RZI8-F1
#
_entry.id   AF-A0AAD5RZI8-F1
#
_cell.length_a   1.000
_cell.length_b   1.000
_cell.length_c   1.000
_cell.angle_alpha   90.00
_cell.angle_beta   90.00
_cell.angle_gamma   90.00
#
_symmetry.space_group_name_H-M   'P 1'
#
loop_
_entity.id
_entity.type
_entity.pdbx_description
1 polymer ?
#
loop_
_entity_poly.entity_id
_entity_poly.type
_entity_poly.pdbx_seq_one_letter_code
_entity_poly.pdbx_strand_id
1 'polypeptide(L)'
;MIRVWNDYIRLRRDWFKTKEYQSAHHNRTLLLTNVPEDMRSKERIERFMKGMRLKEPMRQVVLGRDLGELPKMVEKHKRSVAGLERVFLTYLRNPNKLPKNRPTHSEGAVMGCCGGTRVDSISTHTSHIHTLERQIYALRSKGDDHFPANASAFVSFPSIKAAHAAARKLANPLKGSSDGVLERPDA
;
A
#
# COMPACT_ATOMS: atom_id res chain seq x y z
N MET A 1 -32.05 14.31 22.92
CA MET A 1 -30.85 14.61 22.11
C MET A 1 -29.56 14.70 22.95
N ILE A 2 -29.53 15.48 24.05
CA ILE A 2 -28.33 15.64 24.91
C ILE A 2 -27.83 14.34 25.56
N ARG A 3 -28.72 13.45 26.02
CA ARG A 3 -28.34 12.16 26.65
C ARG A 3 -27.57 11.26 25.68
N VAL A 4 -28.09 11.06 24.47
CA VAL A 4 -27.45 10.24 23.42
C VAL A 4 -26.08 10.80 23.05
N TRP A 5 -25.93 12.13 22.99
CA TRP A 5 -24.66 12.79 22.73
C TRP A 5 -23.63 12.51 23.83
N ASN A 6 -24.03 12.57 25.10
CA ASN A 6 -23.16 12.26 26.23
C ASN A 6 -22.74 10.78 26.23
N ASP A 7 -23.67 9.88 25.92
CA ASP A 7 -23.39 8.44 25.80
C ASP A 7 -22.41 8.16 24.66
N TYR A 8 -22.57 8.82 23.50
CA TYR A 8 -21.64 8.75 22.39
C TYR A 8 -20.25 9.28 22.77
N ILE A 9 -20.16 10.43 23.43
CA ILE A 9 -18.88 10.98 23.91
C ILE A 9 -18.19 9.99 24.86
N ARG A 10 -18.95 9.36 25.77
CA ARG A 10 -18.43 8.34 26.68
C ARG A 10 -17.88 7.14 25.90
N LEU A 11 -18.68 6.57 24.99
CA LEU A 11 -18.26 5.43 24.17
C LEU A 11 -16.99 5.75 23.37
N ARG A 12 -16.92 6.93 22.75
CA ARG A 12 -15.74 7.38 21.99
C ARG A 12 -14.51 7.53 22.89
N ARG A 13 -14.67 8.08 24.09
CA ARG A 13 -13.58 8.21 25.07
C ARG A 13 -13.07 6.85 25.53
N ASP A 14 -13.97 5.91 25.77
CA ASP A 14 -13.61 4.56 26.19
C ASP A 14 -12.93 3.79 25.05
N TRP A 15 -13.41 3.95 23.81
CA TRP A 15 -12.73 3.45 22.61
C TRP A 15 -11.30 3.99 22.50
N PHE A 16 -11.07 5.28 22.73
CA PHE A 16 -9.72 5.84 22.70
C PHE A 16 -8.78 5.31 23.79
N LYS A 17 -9.30 4.70 24.86
CA LYS A 17 -8.46 4.08 25.92
C LYS A 17 -8.10 2.63 25.61
N THR A 18 -8.75 2.00 24.63
CA THR A 18 -8.48 0.61 24.23
C THR A 18 -7.03 0.43 23.77
N LYS A 19 -6.47 -0.77 23.97
CA LYS A 19 -5.08 -1.06 23.56
C LYS A 19 -4.95 -1.04 22.05
N GLU A 20 -5.99 -1.49 21.36
CA GLU A 20 -6.15 -1.49 19.91
C GLU A 20 -5.96 -0.07 19.37
N TYR A 21 -6.72 0.90 19.90
CA TYR A 21 -6.57 2.30 19.49
C TYR A 21 -5.19 2.89 19.84
N GLN A 22 -4.69 2.65 21.05
CA GLN A 22 -3.43 3.23 21.52
C GLN A 22 -2.20 2.69 20.76
N SER A 23 -2.25 1.44 20.31
CA SER A 23 -1.16 0.77 19.59
C SER A 23 -1.20 0.99 18.07
N ALA A 24 -2.35 1.38 17.53
CA ALA A 24 -2.57 1.51 16.09
C ALA A 24 -1.62 2.51 15.41
N HIS A 25 -0.98 2.08 14.33
CA HIS A 25 0.01 2.88 13.60
C HIS A 25 -0.59 4.09 12.89
N HIS A 26 -1.82 3.99 12.36
CA HIS A 26 -2.49 5.11 11.71
C HIS A 26 -2.77 6.26 12.68
N ASN A 27 -3.01 5.98 13.96
CA ASN A 27 -3.27 7.02 14.98
C ASN A 27 -2.04 7.86 15.31
N ARG A 28 -0.85 7.37 14.99
CA ARG A 28 0.44 8.07 15.16
C ARG A 28 1.05 8.55 13.85
N THR A 29 0.31 8.47 12.73
CA THR A 29 0.82 8.81 11.40
C THR A 29 -0.08 9.85 10.75
N LEU A 30 0.52 10.87 10.15
CA LEU A 30 -0.18 11.91 9.40
C LEU A 30 0.12 11.77 7.91
N LEU A 31 -0.90 11.93 7.07
CA LEU A 31 -0.73 12.12 5.64
C LEU A 31 -0.64 13.62 5.35
N LEU A 32 0.50 14.02 4.80
CA LEU A 32 0.70 15.32 4.18
C LEU A 32 0.33 15.20 2.71
N THR A 33 -0.63 16.00 2.27
CA THR A 33 -1.00 16.10 0.86
C THR A 33 -0.46 17.38 0.25
N ASN A 34 -0.48 17.45 -1.07
CA ASN A 34 -0.11 18.62 -1.85
C ASN A 34 1.30 19.15 -1.56
N VAL A 35 2.26 18.23 -1.38
CA VAL A 35 3.66 18.57 -1.12
C VAL A 35 4.28 19.24 -2.38
N PRO A 36 4.80 20.47 -2.26
CA PRO A 36 5.47 21.17 -3.35
C PRO A 36 6.66 20.39 -3.91
N GLU A 37 6.93 20.51 -5.21
CA GLU A 37 8.01 19.76 -5.89
C GLU A 37 9.38 19.96 -5.26
N ASP A 38 9.69 21.19 -4.86
CA ASP A 38 10.93 21.55 -4.18
C ASP A 38 11.05 20.94 -2.79
N MET A 39 9.95 20.46 -2.20
CA MET A 39 9.89 19.79 -0.91
C MET A 39 9.72 18.26 -0.99
N ARG A 40 9.59 17.65 -2.17
CA ARG A 40 9.44 16.19 -2.37
C ARG A 40 10.74 15.40 -2.17
N SER A 41 11.49 15.70 -1.10
CA SER A 41 12.62 14.91 -0.61
C SER A 41 12.43 14.64 0.89
N LYS A 42 12.84 13.45 1.31
CA LYS A 42 12.70 13.01 2.70
C LYS A 42 13.38 14.00 3.65
N GLU A 43 14.59 14.42 3.31
CA GLU A 43 15.41 15.34 4.10
C GLU A 43 14.75 16.71 4.23
N ARG A 44 14.06 17.18 3.18
CA ARG A 44 13.36 18.47 3.19
C ARG A 44 12.14 18.45 4.07
N ILE A 45 11.32 17.41 3.98
CA ILE A 45 10.17 17.23 4.87
C ILE A 45 10.67 17.08 6.31
N GLU A 46 11.74 16.33 6.55
CA GLU A 46 12.30 16.21 7.90
C GLU A 46 12.79 17.55 8.45
N ARG A 47 13.45 18.38 7.64
CA ARG A 47 13.84 19.75 8.03
C ARG A 47 12.62 20.62 8.34
N PHE A 48 11.60 20.58 7.50
CA PHE A 48 10.34 21.30 7.69
C PHE A 48 9.68 20.90 9.02
N MET A 49 9.54 19.60 9.28
CA MET A 49 8.94 19.08 10.52
C MET A 49 9.77 19.42 11.76
N LYS A 50 11.10 19.42 11.68
CA LYS A 50 11.99 19.89 12.76
C LYS A 50 11.77 21.38 13.06
N GLY A 51 11.56 22.20 12.03
CA GLY A 51 11.29 23.63 12.16
C GLY A 51 10.04 23.96 12.97
N MET A 52 9.06 23.05 13.04
CA MET A 52 7.83 23.23 13.81
C MET A 52 8.02 23.21 15.34
N ARG A 53 9.21 22.83 15.84
CA ARG A 53 9.55 22.75 17.28
C ARG A 53 8.45 22.02 18.06
N LEU A 54 8.16 20.79 17.65
CA LEU A 54 7.25 19.90 18.37
C LEU A 54 7.92 19.41 19.65
N LYS A 55 7.12 19.17 20.69
CA LYS A 55 7.63 18.65 21.97
C LYS A 55 8.28 17.26 21.81
N GLU A 56 7.67 16.43 20.96
CA GLU A 56 8.18 15.13 20.56
C GLU A 56 8.44 15.17 19.05
N PRO A 57 9.66 14.86 18.59
CA PRO A 57 10.00 14.90 17.17
C PRO A 57 9.30 13.77 16.40
N MET A 58 9.21 13.93 15.08
CA MET A 58 8.75 12.85 14.21
C MET A 58 9.74 11.66 14.24
N ARG A 59 9.22 10.45 14.04
CA ARG A 59 10.00 9.21 14.04
C ARG A 59 10.51 8.83 12.66
N GLN A 60 9.65 8.92 11.65
CA GLN A 60 9.97 8.52 10.29
C GLN A 60 9.11 9.28 9.30
N VAL A 61 9.71 9.66 8.18
CA VAL A 61 9.04 10.20 7.00
C VAL A 61 9.14 9.19 5.86
N VAL A 62 8.03 8.93 5.19
CA VAL A 62 7.93 8.12 3.97
C VAL A 62 7.25 8.95 2.90
N LEU A 63 7.95 9.22 1.80
CA LEU A 63 7.35 9.85 0.63
C LEU A 63 6.49 8.85 -0.11
N GLY A 64 5.33 9.29 -0.58
CA GLY A 64 4.64 8.54 -1.61
C GLY A 64 5.42 8.61 -2.92
N ARG A 65 5.33 7.57 -3.72
CA ARG A 65 6.01 7.49 -5.01
C ARG A 65 5.08 6.90 -6.07
N ASP A 66 5.29 7.32 -7.31
CA ASP A 66 4.61 6.69 -8.44
C ASP A 66 5.37 5.42 -8.86
N LEU A 67 4.73 4.28 -8.62
CA LEU A 67 5.31 2.96 -8.90
C LEU A 67 5.11 2.51 -10.36
N GLY A 68 4.45 3.33 -11.19
CA GLY A 68 4.24 3.07 -12.62
C GLY A 68 3.61 1.69 -12.87
N GLU A 69 4.35 0.82 -13.56
CA GLU A 69 3.87 -0.51 -13.95
C GLU A 69 4.06 -1.59 -12.87
N LEU A 70 4.83 -1.34 -11.82
CA LEU A 70 5.13 -2.33 -10.78
C LEU A 70 3.84 -2.91 -10.14
N PRO A 71 2.82 -2.11 -9.77
CA PRO A 71 1.57 -2.67 -9.23
C PRO A 71 0.86 -3.57 -10.23
N LYS A 72 0.85 -3.20 -11.52
CA LYS A 72 0.23 -4.01 -12.58
C LYS A 72 0.96 -5.34 -12.75
N MET A 73 2.29 -5.36 -12.66
CA MET A 73 3.09 -6.59 -12.70
C MET A 73 2.83 -7.50 -11.51
N VAL A 74 2.79 -6.94 -10.29
CA VAL A 74 2.45 -7.69 -9.08
C VAL A 74 1.05 -8.30 -9.18
N GLU A 75 0.09 -7.56 -9.73
CA GLU A 75 -1.27 -8.07 -9.94
C GLU A 75 -1.31 -9.19 -10.98
N LYS A 76 -0.58 -9.07 -12.09
CA LYS A 76 -0.41 -10.15 -13.08
C LYS A 76 0.22 -11.40 -12.46
N HIS A 77 1.21 -11.22 -11.58
CA HIS A 77 1.86 -12.32 -10.86
C HIS A 77 0.85 -13.06 -9.97
N LYS A 78 0.09 -12.34 -9.15
CA LYS A 78 -0.98 -12.92 -8.31
C LYS A 78 -1.99 -13.70 -9.13
N ARG A 79 -2.44 -13.17 -10.27
CA ARG A 79 -3.37 -13.86 -11.17
C ARG A 79 -2.76 -15.15 -11.75
N SER A 80 -1.49 -15.13 -12.08
CA SER A 80 -0.78 -16.30 -12.61
C SER A 80 -0.62 -17.39 -11.55
N VAL A 81 -0.31 -17.01 -10.31
CA VAL A 81 -0.27 -17.91 -9.15
C VAL A 81 -1.65 -18.52 -8.88
N ALA A 82 -2.71 -17.71 -8.82
CA ALA A 82 -4.06 -18.21 -8.63
C ALA A 82 -4.51 -19.16 -9.76
N GLY A 83 -4.09 -18.88 -11.01
CA GLY A 83 -4.30 -19.77 -12.15
C GLY A 83 -3.60 -21.12 -11.97
N LEU A 84 -2.33 -21.11 -11.57
CA LEU A 84 -1.56 -22.31 -11.27
C LEU A 84 -2.18 -23.12 -10.13
N GLU A 85 -2.60 -22.45 -9.05
CA GLU A 85 -3.29 -23.09 -7.92
C GLU A 85 -4.57 -23.79 -8.37
N ARG A 86 -5.38 -23.15 -9.22
CA ARG A 86 -6.60 -23.76 -9.78
C ARG A 86 -6.30 -25.02 -10.60
N VAL A 87 -5.22 -24.98 -11.39
CA VAL A 87 -4.76 -26.14 -12.16
C VAL A 87 -4.33 -27.27 -11.21
N PHE A 88 -3.58 -26.95 -10.16
CA PHE A 88 -3.16 -27.93 -9.16
C PHE A 88 -4.31 -28.52 -8.35
N LEU A 89 -5.31 -27.72 -7.96
CA LEU A 89 -6.50 -28.23 -7.28
C LEU A 89 -7.23 -29.30 -8.10
N THR A 90 -7.21 -29.15 -9.43
CA THR A 90 -7.83 -30.14 -10.34
C THR A 90 -6.92 -31.35 -10.54
N TYR A 91 -5.63 -31.13 -10.78
CA TYR A 91 -4.67 -32.19 -11.12
C TYR A 91 -4.27 -33.06 -9.90
N LEU A 92 -4.09 -32.43 -8.73
CA LEU A 92 -3.65 -33.07 -7.48
C LEU A 92 -4.83 -33.44 -6.57
N ARG A 93 -6.07 -33.48 -7.10
CA ARG A 93 -7.26 -33.81 -6.31
C ARG A 93 -7.14 -35.14 -5.55
N ASN A 94 -6.50 -36.14 -6.15
CA ASN A 94 -6.21 -37.45 -5.55
C ASN A 94 -4.70 -37.73 -5.60
N PRO A 95 -3.94 -37.47 -4.51
CA PRO A 95 -2.48 -37.65 -4.50
C PRO A 95 -2.03 -39.08 -4.83
N ASN A 96 -2.82 -40.09 -4.44
CA ASN A 96 -2.52 -41.50 -4.66
C ASN A 96 -2.84 -42.00 -6.09
N LYS A 97 -3.51 -41.19 -6.91
CA LYS A 97 -3.90 -41.55 -8.28
C LYS A 97 -3.89 -40.33 -9.18
N LEU A 98 -2.70 -39.95 -9.62
CA LEU A 98 -2.52 -38.83 -10.55
C LEU A 98 -3.09 -39.16 -11.94
N PRO A 99 -3.73 -38.19 -12.62
CA PRO A 99 -4.12 -38.34 -14.02
C PRO A 99 -2.90 -38.64 -14.91
N LYS A 100 -3.06 -39.53 -15.89
CA LYS A 100 -1.97 -39.92 -16.82
C LYS A 100 -1.44 -38.74 -17.64
N ASN A 101 -2.32 -37.80 -17.98
CA ASN A 101 -1.99 -36.64 -18.80
C ASN A 101 -1.98 -35.37 -17.93
N ARG A 102 -0.98 -34.51 -18.16
CA ARG A 102 -0.93 -33.19 -17.52
C ARG A 102 -2.04 -32.28 -18.06
N PRO A 103 -2.56 -31.37 -17.23
CA PRO A 103 -3.59 -30.42 -17.65
C PRO A 103 -3.05 -29.47 -18.72
N THR A 104 -3.83 -29.28 -19.78
CA THR A 104 -3.51 -28.39 -20.90
C THR A 104 -4.61 -27.35 -21.05
N HIS A 105 -4.23 -26.17 -21.52
CA HIS A 105 -5.17 -25.11 -21.90
C HIS A 105 -4.80 -24.57 -23.28
N SER A 106 -5.73 -23.87 -23.92
CA SER A 106 -5.47 -23.23 -25.20
C SER A 106 -5.09 -21.78 -24.96
N GLU A 107 -3.92 -21.38 -25.46
CA GLU A 107 -3.49 -19.98 -25.52
C GLU A 107 -3.66 -19.43 -26.93
N GLY A 108 -3.99 -18.14 -27.05
CA GLY A 108 -4.10 -17.45 -28.34
C GLY A 108 -5.39 -17.73 -29.13
N ALA A 109 -6.36 -18.44 -28.56
CA ALA A 109 -7.65 -18.65 -29.20
C ALA A 109 -8.45 -17.33 -29.25
N VAL A 110 -8.57 -16.76 -30.44
CA VAL A 110 -9.50 -15.64 -30.67
C VAL A 110 -10.90 -16.22 -30.72
N MET A 111 -11.77 -15.77 -29.81
CA MET A 111 -13.19 -16.13 -29.77
C MET A 111 -13.45 -17.66 -29.66
N GLY A 112 -12.57 -18.40 -28.99
CA GLY A 112 -12.78 -19.81 -28.62
C GLY A 112 -12.75 -20.85 -29.76
N CYS A 113 -12.64 -20.42 -31.02
CA CYS A 113 -12.87 -21.31 -32.17
C CYS A 113 -11.66 -21.44 -33.11
N CYS A 114 -10.80 -20.42 -33.22
CA CYS A 114 -9.80 -20.36 -34.30
C CYS A 114 -8.41 -19.99 -33.75
N GLY A 115 -7.41 -20.86 -34.00
CA GLY A 115 -5.99 -20.49 -33.95
C GLY A 115 -5.24 -20.69 -32.62
N GLY A 116 -5.84 -21.33 -31.62
CA GLY A 116 -5.16 -21.55 -30.33
C GLY A 116 -4.26 -22.79 -30.30
N THR A 117 -3.07 -22.67 -29.72
CA THR A 117 -2.19 -23.83 -29.45
C THR A 117 -2.49 -24.43 -28.09
N ARG A 118 -2.49 -25.76 -28.00
CA ARG A 118 -2.62 -26.47 -26.71
C ARG A 118 -1.27 -26.52 -26.03
N VAL A 119 -1.18 -25.88 -24.87
CA VAL A 119 0.04 -25.80 -24.07
C VAL A 119 -0.20 -26.38 -22.68
N ASP A 120 0.87 -26.89 -22.06
CA ASP A 120 0.84 -27.41 -20.69
C ASP A 120 0.58 -26.28 -19.71
N SER A 121 -0.54 -26.35 -18.99
CA SER A 121 -0.98 -25.26 -18.12
C SER A 121 -0.02 -25.01 -16.97
N ILE A 122 0.63 -26.06 -16.45
CA ILE A 122 1.55 -25.95 -15.32
C ILE A 122 2.82 -25.24 -15.79
N SER A 123 3.47 -25.75 -16.84
CA SER A 123 4.71 -25.18 -17.39
C SER A 123 4.54 -23.74 -17.84
N THR A 124 3.42 -23.41 -18.51
CA THR A 124 3.13 -22.04 -18.94
C THR A 124 2.98 -21.09 -17.76
N HIS A 125 2.14 -21.42 -16.77
CA HIS A 125 1.96 -20.55 -15.60
C HIS A 125 3.25 -20.41 -14.79
N THR A 126 4.01 -21.50 -14.59
CA THR A 126 5.31 -21.47 -13.92
C THR A 126 6.31 -20.56 -14.65
N SER A 127 6.40 -20.63 -15.97
CA SER A 127 7.26 -19.76 -16.77
C SER A 127 6.87 -18.27 -16.66
N HIS A 128 5.57 -17.98 -16.70
CA HIS A 128 5.04 -16.62 -16.52
C HIS A 128 5.34 -16.07 -15.13
N ILE A 129 5.14 -16.86 -14.08
CA ILE A 129 5.45 -16.50 -12.70
C ILE A 129 6.93 -16.14 -12.56
N HIS A 130 7.84 -17.00 -13.01
CA HIS A 130 9.28 -16.74 -12.93
C HIS A 130 9.73 -15.51 -13.73
N THR A 131 9.09 -15.26 -14.87
CA THR A 131 9.38 -14.07 -15.68
C THR A 131 8.92 -12.79 -14.97
N LEU A 132 7.71 -12.79 -14.43
CA LEU A 132 7.17 -11.67 -13.66
C LEU A 132 7.97 -11.43 -12.37
N GLU A 133 8.37 -12.50 -11.67
CA GLU A 133 9.22 -12.40 -10.48
C GLU A 133 10.53 -11.71 -10.81
N ARG A 134 11.24 -12.15 -11.84
CA ARG A 134 12.50 -11.52 -12.28
C ARG A 134 12.32 -10.03 -12.56
N GLN A 135 11.25 -9.65 -13.26
CA GLN A 135 10.95 -8.25 -13.56
C GLN A 135 10.62 -7.44 -12.29
N ILE A 136 9.78 -7.98 -11.41
CA ILE A 136 9.41 -7.34 -10.14
C ILE A 136 10.64 -7.15 -9.25
N TYR A 137 11.48 -8.18 -9.12
CA TYR A 137 12.71 -8.10 -8.33
C TYR A 137 13.70 -7.11 -8.94
N ALA A 138 13.89 -7.12 -10.26
CA ALA A 138 14.76 -6.17 -10.95
C ALA A 138 14.30 -4.72 -10.81
N LEU A 139 13.00 -4.46 -10.71
CA LEU A 139 12.48 -3.11 -10.44
C LEU A 139 12.64 -2.72 -8.98
N ARG A 140 12.33 -3.62 -8.05
CA ARG A 140 12.49 -3.38 -6.61
C ARG A 140 13.96 -3.16 -6.22
N SER A 141 14.89 -3.85 -6.88
CA SER A 141 16.33 -3.71 -6.60
C SER A 141 16.89 -2.34 -6.99
N LYS A 142 16.20 -1.57 -7.83
CA LYS A 142 16.61 -0.19 -8.16
C LYS A 142 16.44 0.78 -6.99
N GLY A 143 15.73 0.36 -5.95
CA GLY A 143 15.47 1.15 -4.75
C GLY A 143 14.35 2.17 -4.93
N ASP A 144 13.95 2.77 -3.82
CA ASP A 144 12.82 3.70 -3.78
C ASP A 144 13.09 4.95 -4.64
N ASP A 145 14.34 5.42 -4.68
CA ASP A 145 14.75 6.62 -5.43
C ASP A 145 14.61 6.50 -6.94
N HIS A 146 14.48 5.28 -7.47
CA HIS A 146 14.14 5.07 -8.87
C HIS A 146 12.74 5.59 -9.23
N PHE A 147 11.81 5.57 -8.28
CA PHE A 147 10.43 5.97 -8.50
C PHE A 147 10.26 7.47 -8.17
N PRO A 148 9.64 8.24 -9.07
CA PRO A 148 9.45 9.67 -8.85
C PRO A 148 8.54 9.90 -7.63
N ALA A 149 8.94 10.87 -6.79
CA ALA A 149 8.19 11.24 -5.60
C ALA A 149 6.88 11.93 -5.99
N ASN A 150 5.79 11.53 -5.35
CA ASN A 150 4.48 12.13 -5.56
C ASN A 150 4.26 13.31 -4.59
N ALA A 151 3.13 14.01 -4.72
CA ALA A 151 2.76 15.13 -3.88
C ALA A 151 2.23 14.70 -2.48
N SER A 152 2.59 13.53 -1.98
CA SER A 152 2.10 13.00 -0.71
C SER A 152 3.24 12.45 0.15
N ALA A 153 3.10 12.56 1.47
CA ALA A 153 4.05 12.00 2.41
C ALA A 153 3.38 11.54 3.69
N PHE A 154 3.86 10.44 4.25
CA PHE A 154 3.48 9.95 5.57
C PHE A 154 4.53 10.35 6.59
N VAL A 155 4.08 10.98 7.68
CA VAL A 155 4.94 11.34 8.80
C VAL A 155 4.44 10.63 10.05
N SER A 156 5.27 9.74 10.58
CA SER A 156 4.96 8.98 11.79
C SER A 156 5.59 9.62 13.03
N PHE A 157 4.93 9.44 14.17
CA PHE A 157 5.32 10.01 15.46
C PHE A 157 5.45 8.91 16.52
N PRO A 158 6.21 9.16 17.61
CA PRO A 158 6.33 8.22 18.71
C PRO A 158 5.01 8.03 19.48
N SER A 159 4.15 9.05 19.53
CA SER A 159 2.90 9.03 20.28
C SER A 159 1.72 9.64 19.50
N ILE A 160 0.49 9.20 19.82
CA ILE A 160 -0.75 9.77 19.28
C ILE A 160 -0.87 11.26 19.64
N LYS A 161 -0.41 11.63 20.85
CA LYS A 161 -0.40 13.02 21.32
C LYS A 161 0.49 13.89 20.43
N ALA A 162 1.68 13.41 20.07
CA ALA A 162 2.59 14.11 19.18
C ALA A 162 2.00 14.28 17.77
N ALA A 163 1.40 13.22 17.20
CA ALA A 163 0.73 13.29 15.92
C ALA A 163 -0.42 14.33 15.93
N HIS A 164 -1.27 14.31 16.97
CA HIS A 164 -2.33 15.32 17.10
C HIS A 164 -1.80 16.74 17.27
N ALA A 165 -0.72 16.93 18.04
CA ALA A 165 -0.10 18.24 18.21
C ALA A 165 0.49 18.77 16.90
N ALA A 166 1.16 17.91 16.12
CA ALA A 166 1.66 18.23 14.80
C ALA A 166 0.52 18.60 13.85
N ALA A 167 -0.53 17.78 13.79
CA ALA A 167 -1.71 18.04 12.95
C ALA A 167 -2.36 19.40 13.26
N ARG A 168 -2.52 19.74 14.54
CA ARG A 168 -3.08 21.05 14.94
C ARG A 168 -2.20 22.23 14.54
N LYS A 169 -0.87 22.08 14.65
CA LYS A 169 0.06 23.13 14.22
C LYS A 169 0.07 23.30 12.69
N LEU A 170 -0.07 22.21 11.94
CA LEU A 170 -0.15 22.25 10.47
C LEU A 170 -1.51 22.80 9.98
N ALA A 171 -2.59 22.47 10.67
CA ALA A 171 -3.95 22.89 10.32
C ALA A 171 -4.22 24.39 10.61
N ASN A 172 -3.43 25.02 11.47
CA ASN A 172 -3.45 26.46 11.69
C ASN A 172 -2.29 27.10 10.92
N PRO A 173 -2.44 27.38 9.61
CA PRO A 173 -1.39 28.05 8.87
C PRO A 173 -1.13 29.41 9.49
N LEU A 174 0.14 29.70 9.80
CA LEU A 174 0.60 31.08 9.87
C LEU A 174 0.18 31.73 8.55
N LYS A 175 -0.54 32.86 8.61
CA LYS A 175 -1.00 33.64 7.44
C LYS A 175 0.02 33.56 6.30
N GLY A 176 -0.28 32.81 5.24
CA GLY A 176 0.57 32.73 4.04
C GLY A 176 0.71 31.38 3.33
N SER A 177 0.24 30.27 3.89
CA SER A 177 0.29 28.96 3.21
C SER A 177 -1.05 28.25 3.34
N SER A 178 -2.00 28.62 2.49
CA SER A 178 -3.06 27.70 2.10
C SER A 178 -2.42 26.56 1.30
N ASP A 179 -3.06 25.39 1.30
CA ASP A 179 -2.84 24.28 0.36
C ASP A 179 -2.19 23.02 0.92
N GLY A 180 -2.59 22.58 2.12
CA GLY A 180 -2.36 21.21 2.59
C GLY A 180 -3.59 20.65 3.30
N VAL A 181 -4.39 19.83 2.60
CA VAL A 181 -5.53 19.13 3.20
C VAL A 181 -4.98 17.93 3.99
N LEU A 182 -4.99 18.01 5.31
CA LEU A 182 -4.52 16.94 6.19
C LEU A 182 -5.62 15.89 6.34
N GLU A 183 -5.42 14.72 5.76
CA GLU A 183 -6.31 13.57 5.98
C GLU A 183 -5.62 12.53 6.85
N ARG A 184 -6.40 11.76 7.60
CA ARG A 184 -5.89 10.53 8.20
C ARG A 184 -6.00 9.44 7.14
N PRO A 185 -5.00 8.57 6.97
CA PRO A 185 -5.04 7.54 5.92
C PRO A 185 -6.21 6.55 6.01
N ASP A 186 -6.98 6.56 7.10
CA ASP A 186 -8.00 5.56 7.42
C ASP A 186 -9.32 6.20 7.96
N ALA A 187 -9.53 7.52 7.77
CA ALA A 187 -10.73 8.21 8.26
C ALA A 187 -11.88 8.21 7.24
#